data_AF-A0A8I1NGC4-F1
#
_entry.id   AF-A0A8I1NGC4-F1
#
_cell.length_a   1.000
_cell.length_b   1.000
_cell.length_c   1.000
_cell.angle_alpha   90.00
_cell.angle_beta   90.00
_cell.angle_gamma   90.00
#
_symmetry.space_group_name_H-M   'P 1'
#
loop_
_entity.id
_entity.type
_entity.pdbx_description
1 polymer ?
#
loop_
_entity_poly.entity_id
_entity_poly.type
_entity_poly.pdbx_seq_one_letter_code
_entity_poly.pdbx_strand_id
1 'polypeptide(L)' 'MGFLPNIGPLELIIVLVIVVIIFGPKRIPAAAKSVGQGMRNFRHSLGGGADDEEKPKSEIDEKTETKV' A
#
# COMPACT_ATOMS: atom_id res chain seq x y z
N MET A 1 17.33 33.56 -2.01
CA MET A 1 16.11 33.45 -1.19
C MET A 1 15.06 32.67 -1.98
N GLY A 2 15.18 31.35 -2.05
CA GLY A 2 14.29 30.48 -2.84
C GLY A 2 13.86 29.31 -1.97
N PHE A 3 12.82 29.51 -1.18
CA PHE A 3 12.25 28.55 -0.23
C PHE A 3 10.95 27.96 -0.79
N LEU A 4 11.00 27.54 -2.06
CA LEU A 4 9.99 26.61 -2.56
C LEU A 4 10.50 25.22 -2.15
N PRO A 5 9.83 24.51 -1.23
CA PRO A 5 10.15 23.11 -0.99
C PRO A 5 9.83 22.38 -2.29
N ASN A 6 10.85 22.14 -3.07
CA ASN A 6 10.77 21.21 -4.19
C ASN A 6 10.63 19.85 -3.52
N ILE A 7 9.39 19.48 -3.16
CA ILE A 7 9.04 18.18 -2.61
C ILE A 7 9.42 17.15 -3.67
N GLY A 8 10.68 16.76 -3.61
CA GLY A 8 11.28 15.87 -4.55
C GLY A 8 10.89 14.44 -4.19
N PRO A 9 11.11 13.49 -5.10
CA PRO A 9 10.96 12.08 -4.81
C PRO A 9 11.70 11.66 -3.52
N LEU A 10 12.82 12.31 -3.23
CA LEU A 10 13.65 12.05 -2.05
C LEU A 10 12.95 12.44 -0.73
N GLU A 11 12.33 13.63 -0.64
CA GLU A 11 11.56 14.04 0.54
C GLU A 11 10.33 13.14 0.77
N LEU A 12 9.64 12.77 -0.31
CA LEU A 12 8.50 11.86 -0.22
C LEU A 12 8.91 10.48 0.30
N ILE A 13 10.07 9.96 -0.13
CA ILE A 13 10.64 8.71 0.40
C ILE A 13 10.92 8.82 1.90
N ILE A 14 11.53 9.92 2.38
CA ILE A 14 11.80 10.11 3.81
C ILE A 14 10.52 10.09 4.63
N VAL A 15 9.48 10.80 4.17
CA VAL A 15 8.17 10.80 4.84
C VAL A 15 7.55 9.40 4.83
N LEU A 16 7.62 8.69 3.70
CA LEU A 16 7.12 7.32 3.58
C LEU A 16 7.80 6.38 4.57
N VAL A 17 9.11 6.49 4.75
CA VAL A 17 9.88 5.68 5.71
C VAL A 17 9.39 5.93 7.14
N ILE A 18 9.17 7.18 7.53
CA ILE A 18 8.66 7.52 8.87
C ILE A 18 7.27 6.91 9.10
N VAL A 19 6.37 7.02 8.11
CA VAL A 19 5.04 6.41 8.17
C VAL A 19 5.15 4.88 8.29
N VAL A 20 6.03 4.25 7.51
CA VAL A 20 6.30 2.80 7.57
C VAL A 20 6.84 2.37 8.94
N ILE A 21 7.64 3.18 9.62
CA ILE A 21 8.12 2.86 10.97
C ILE A 21 6.96 2.88 11.97
N ILE A 22 6.07 3.86 11.89
CA ILE A 22 4.93 4.00 12.82
C ILE A 22 3.88 2.90 12.58
N PHE A 23 3.51 2.67 11.32
CA PHE A 23 2.44 1.72 10.97
C PHE A 23 2.96 0.30 10.70
N GLY A 24 4.24 0.15 10.36
CA GLY A 24 4.86 -1.11 9.97
C GLY A 24 4.76 -1.39 8.45
N PRO A 25 5.79 -2.00 7.82
CA PRO A 25 5.84 -2.25 6.38
C PRO A 25 4.78 -3.24 5.89
N LYS A 26 4.23 -4.08 6.79
CA LYS A 26 3.16 -5.04 6.47
C LYS A 26 1.76 -4.44 6.49
N ARG A 27 1.54 -3.36 7.26
CA ARG A 27 0.21 -2.76 7.42
C ARG A 27 -0.19 -1.90 6.23
N ILE A 28 0.76 -1.17 5.64
CA ILE A 28 0.51 -0.36 4.42
C ILE A 28 -0.03 -1.20 3.25
N PRO A 29 0.63 -2.30 2.82
CA PRO A 29 0.14 -3.11 1.71
C PRO A 29 -1.17 -3.84 2.06
N ALA A 30 -1.35 -4.26 3.32
CA ALA A 30 -2.60 -4.87 3.76
C ALA A 30 -3.78 -3.89 3.67
N ALA A 31 -3.61 -2.66 4.17
CA ALA A 31 -4.61 -1.60 4.09
C ALA A 31 -4.89 -1.21 2.62
N ALA A 32 -3.85 -1.06 1.81
CA ALA A 32 -3.98 -0.76 0.39
C ALA A 32 -4.73 -1.87 -0.37
N LYS A 33 -4.51 -3.14 -0.02
CA LYS A 33 -5.22 -4.29 -0.61
C LYS A 33 -6.71 -4.25 -0.27
N SER A 34 -7.07 -4.01 0.99
CA SER A 34 -8.47 -3.91 1.42
C SER A 34 -9.19 -2.71 0.78
N VAL A 35 -8.55 -1.54 0.74
CA VAL A 35 -9.08 -0.33 0.08
C VAL A 35 -9.19 -0.54 -1.43
N GLY A 36 -8.19 -1.17 -2.05
CA GLY A 36 -8.16 -1.47 -3.48
C GLY A 36 -9.28 -2.42 -3.90
N GLN A 37 -9.55 -3.47 -3.10
CA GLN A 37 -10.69 -4.36 -3.31
C GLN A 37 -12.01 -3.60 -3.20
N GLY A 38 -12.18 -2.75 -2.17
CA GLY A 38 -13.37 -1.91 -2.02
C GLY A 38 -13.58 -0.95 -3.20
N MET A 39 -12.51 -0.29 -3.66
CA MET A 39 -12.54 0.60 -4.82
C MET A 39 -12.85 -0.15 -6.12
N ARG A 40 -12.33 -1.37 -6.28
CA ARG A 40 -12.61 -2.25 -7.44
C ARG A 40 -14.09 -2.62 -7.48
N ASN A 41 -14.64 -3.07 -6.35
CA ASN A 41 -16.06 -3.39 -6.23
C ASN A 41 -16.95 -2.15 -6.44
N PHE A 42 -16.56 -0.99 -5.90
CA PHE A 42 -17.28 0.27 -6.08
C PHE A 42 -17.33 0.68 -7.55
N ARG A 43 -16.19 0.62 -8.26
CA ARG A 43 -16.13 0.91 -9.71
C ARG A 43 -16.92 -0.10 -10.55
N HIS A 44 -16.91 -1.36 -10.14
CA HIS A 44 -17.68 -2.42 -10.79
C HIS A 44 -19.20 -2.16 -10.66
N SER A 45 -19.68 -1.79 -9.48
CA SER A 45 -21.09 -1.45 -9.24
C SER A 45 -21.54 -0.16 -9.92
N LEU A 46 -20.63 0.79 -10.16
CA LEU A 46 -20.91 2.05 -10.86
C LEU A 46 -20.99 1.92 -12.40
N GLY A 47 -20.89 0.71 -12.95
CA GLY A 47 -21.09 0.45 -14.38
C GLY A 47 -19.81 0.48 -15.23
N GLY A 48 -18.64 0.56 -14.62
CA GLY A 48 -17.33 0.48 -15.29
C GLY A 48 -16.80 -0.95 -15.36
N GLY A 49 -17.54 -1.85 -15.99
CA GLY A 49 -17.12 -3.22 -16.22
C GLY A 49 -16.02 -3.31 -17.28
N ALA A 50 -14.79 -3.59 -16.85
CA ALA A 50 -13.82 -4.30 -17.67
C ALA A 50 -13.07 -5.27 -16.76
N ASP A 51 -13.34 -6.55 -17.01
CA ASP A 51 -12.59 -7.76 -16.63
C ASP A 51 -11.20 -7.49 -16.07
N ASP A 52 -10.98 -7.96 -14.86
CA ASP A 52 -9.65 -8.40 -14.46
C ASP A 52 -9.88 -9.41 -13.34
N GLU A 53 -9.95 -10.68 -13.76
CA GLU A 53 -10.04 -11.86 -12.91
C GLU A 53 -8.85 -11.95 -11.95
N GLU A 54 -9.12 -12.60 -10.83
CA GLU A 54 -8.30 -12.73 -9.65
C GLU A 54 -6.88 -13.25 -9.90
N LYS A 55 -5.90 -12.65 -9.22
CA LYS A 55 -4.81 -13.43 -8.60
C LYS A 55 -4.52 -12.94 -7.19
N PRO A 56 -4.93 -13.68 -6.14
CA PRO A 56 -4.46 -13.44 -4.80
C PRO A 56 -3.06 -14.06 -4.68
N LYS A 57 -2.01 -13.23 -4.64
CA LYS A 57 -0.71 -13.66 -4.14
C LYS A 57 -0.12 -12.60 -3.24
N SER A 58 -0.34 -12.77 -1.94
CA SER A 58 0.70 -12.49 -0.95
C SER A 58 0.23 -13.09 0.39
N GLU A 59 0.49 -14.38 0.54
CA GLU A 59 0.89 -14.92 1.84
C GLU A 59 2.23 -14.28 2.16
N ILE A 60 2.22 -13.20 2.93
CA ILE A 60 3.38 -12.81 3.74
C ILE A 60 3.04 -13.21 5.17
N ASP A 61 2.99 -14.53 5.36
CA ASP A 61 3.03 -15.16 6.66
C ASP A 61 4.36 -14.79 7.33
N GLU A 62 4.23 -14.13 8.46
CA GLU A 62 5.29 -13.90 9.40
C GLU A 62 5.60 -15.21 10.13
N LYS A 63 6.42 -16.09 9.54
CA LYS A 63 7.10 -17.09 10.36
C LYS A 63 8.33 -16.46 10.99
N THR A 64 8.11 -15.81 12.13
CA THR A 64 9.14 -15.63 13.16
C THR A 64 9.61 -17.02 13.57
N GLU A 65 10.71 -17.49 12.97
CA GLU A 65 11.48 -18.62 13.46
C GLU A 65 12.50 -18.08 14.46
N THR A 66 12.07 -17.94 15.72
CA THR A 66 12.93 -18.05 16.89
C THR A 66 12.58 -19.36 17.55
N LYS A 67 13.33 -20.42 17.24
CA LYS A 67 13.51 -21.63 18.07
C LYS A 67 14.52 -22.56 17.41
N VAL A 68 15.80 -22.47 17.77
CA VAL A 68 16.59 -23.43 18.59
C VAL A 68 18.06 -23.01 18.64
#